data_AF-A0A2S3HHQ7-F1
#
_entry.id   AF-A0A2S3HHQ7-F1
#
_cell.length_a   1.000
_cell.length_b   1.000
_cell.length_c   1.000
_cell.angle_alpha   90.00
_cell.angle_beta   90.00
_cell.angle_gamma   90.00
#
_symmetry.space_group_name_H-M   'P 1'
#
loop_
_entity.id
_entity.type
_entity.pdbx_description
1 polymer ?
#
loop_
_entity_poly.entity_id
_entity_poly.type
_entity_poly.pdbx_seq_one_letter_code
_entity_poly.pdbx_strand_id
1 'polypeptide(L)'
;MEAGGGGLEEEEQVMSEVHLGCPPHFSSLHVSRFSFSSRPLGASGDDDGDGSGGSVLIAATSDSCGSPDAVAVDKDGDLVLDRRRRNKHARSDYHLLTIQHGVTSSLKSVGLQVWKAALLLADFVLHKSFTSSNFDGVTAIEVGAGTGLVGLVLARVAGRIFITDRGADILDNCLANAHINSSMLKFDEAKVCVRELDWKVSWPPPVGTYDPSDPSLRYLWSANDIEEAEKATVLFAADVIYSDDLTDLFFDTVKKLMSSGAKKVLYLALEKRYNFSLDDLDVVANGYAHFRSFFATQEEHRDAPDGDKPSLVGKQIDLAEVPQYIREYERGKDLEIWEIEYSPEQELQ
;
A
#
# COMPACT_ATOMS: atom_id res chain seq x y z
N MET A 1 13.56 50.71 21.40
CA MET A 1 13.40 49.34 21.92
C MET A 1 12.27 48.72 21.13
N GLU A 2 12.62 48.15 19.98
CA GLU A 2 11.71 47.33 19.18
C GLU A 2 11.62 45.96 19.85
N ALA A 3 10.39 45.53 20.16
CA ALA A 3 10.11 44.14 20.47
C ALA A 3 9.65 43.48 19.17
N GLY A 4 10.55 42.75 18.52
CA GLY A 4 10.22 41.88 17.41
C GLY A 4 9.41 40.71 17.91
N GLY A 5 8.13 40.66 17.53
CA GLY A 5 7.29 39.48 17.71
C GLY A 5 7.76 38.39 16.76
N GLY A 6 8.45 37.39 17.30
CA GLY A 6 8.67 36.12 16.60
C GLY A 6 7.34 35.39 16.52
N GLY A 7 6.66 35.49 15.38
CA GLY A 7 5.61 34.55 15.03
C GLY A 7 6.25 33.18 14.88
N LEU A 8 5.84 32.24 15.73
CA LEU A 8 6.04 30.82 15.45
C LEU A 8 5.18 30.53 14.20
N GLU A 9 5.81 30.33 13.05
CA GLU A 9 5.12 29.78 11.89
C GLU A 9 4.59 28.41 12.31
N GLU A 10 3.27 28.28 12.46
CA GLU A 10 2.62 26.98 12.66
C GLU A 10 2.91 26.15 11.41
N GLU A 11 3.75 25.12 11.53
CA GLU A 11 3.97 24.18 10.42
C GLU A 11 2.63 23.52 10.06
N GLU A 12 2.23 23.66 8.80
CA GLU A 12 0.98 23.10 8.29
C GLU A 12 0.96 21.58 8.49
N GLN A 13 -0.01 21.11 9.27
CA GLN A 13 -0.19 19.68 9.55
C GLN A 13 -1.18 19.07 8.57
N VAL A 14 -0.80 17.91 8.05
CA VAL A 14 -1.63 17.07 7.19
C VAL A 14 -2.03 15.79 7.92
N MET A 15 -3.22 15.29 7.60
CA MET A 15 -3.80 14.08 8.17
C MET A 15 -4.34 13.18 7.05
N SER A 16 -3.96 11.91 7.09
CA SER A 16 -4.48 10.85 6.22
C SER A 16 -5.90 10.49 6.63
N GLU A 17 -6.71 9.94 5.72
CA GLU A 17 -8.08 9.53 6.08
C GLU A 17 -8.14 8.20 6.85
N VAL A 18 -6.99 7.55 7.08
CA VAL A 18 -6.88 6.24 7.75
C VAL A 18 -6.47 6.44 9.21
N HIS A 19 -7.47 6.54 10.09
CA HIS A 19 -7.27 6.80 11.53
C HIS A 19 -8.02 5.81 12.43
N LEU A 20 -7.78 4.52 12.20
CA LEU A 20 -8.50 3.45 12.89
C LEU A 20 -8.24 3.44 14.40
N GLY A 21 -9.24 3.90 15.15
CA GLY A 21 -9.19 3.92 16.62
C GLY A 21 -8.22 4.95 17.21
N CYS A 22 -7.82 5.95 16.43
CA CYS A 22 -6.98 7.05 16.92
C CYS A 22 -7.78 7.95 17.88
N PRO A 23 -7.25 8.27 19.08
CA PRO A 23 -7.87 9.25 19.96
C PRO A 23 -7.84 10.65 19.32
N PRO A 24 -8.89 11.48 19.50
CA PRO A 24 -8.86 12.87 19.05
C PRO A 24 -7.75 13.65 19.77
N HIS A 25 -7.04 14.52 19.04
CA HIS A 25 -5.91 15.34 19.54
C HIS A 25 -4.64 14.57 19.94
N PHE A 26 -4.44 13.37 19.40
CA PHE A 26 -3.24 12.57 19.62
C PHE A 26 -2.18 12.87 18.56
N SER A 27 -0.99 13.31 18.99
CA SER A 27 0.11 13.75 18.10
C SER A 27 1.32 12.80 18.07
N SER A 28 1.23 11.63 18.70
CA SER A 28 2.28 10.61 18.70
C SER A 28 1.94 9.42 17.80
N LEU A 29 2.89 8.50 17.64
CA LEU A 29 2.68 7.26 16.91
C LEU A 29 1.54 6.44 17.55
N HIS A 30 0.60 6.01 16.72
CA HIS A 30 -0.52 5.16 17.06
C HIS A 30 -0.36 3.80 16.37
N VAL A 31 -1.00 2.78 16.92
CA VAL A 31 -0.94 1.42 16.37
C VAL A 31 -2.33 1.02 15.87
N SER A 32 -2.45 0.91 14.55
CA SER A 32 -3.64 0.39 13.87
C SER A 32 -3.47 -1.09 13.52
N ARG A 33 -4.59 -1.80 13.46
CA ARG A 33 -4.64 -3.21 13.09
C ARG A 33 -5.53 -3.39 11.86
N PHE A 34 -4.93 -3.95 10.83
CA PHE A 34 -5.57 -4.31 9.58
C PHE A 34 -5.70 -5.82 9.51
N SER A 35 -6.82 -6.31 9.03
CA SER A 35 -7.09 -7.74 8.99
C SER A 35 -7.51 -8.22 7.62
N PHE A 36 -7.03 -9.42 7.27
CA PHE A 36 -7.30 -10.04 5.98
C PHE A 36 -7.30 -11.57 6.09
N SER A 37 -7.85 -12.25 5.09
CA SER A 37 -7.88 -13.71 4.97
C SER A 37 -7.39 -14.15 3.59
N SER A 38 -7.12 -15.44 3.38
CA SER A 38 -6.81 -15.93 2.03
C SER A 38 -7.97 -15.74 1.04
N ARG A 39 -9.20 -15.64 1.56
CA ARG A 39 -10.40 -15.30 0.80
C ARG A 39 -10.66 -13.79 0.84
N PRO A 40 -11.03 -13.18 -0.30
CA PRO A 40 -11.40 -11.77 -0.34
C PRO A 40 -12.78 -11.52 0.29
N LEU A 41 -13.07 -10.26 0.61
CA LEU A 41 -14.39 -9.84 1.10
C LEU A 41 -15.45 -10.06 0.02
N GLY A 42 -16.62 -10.57 0.42
CA GLY A 42 -17.77 -10.77 -0.49
C GLY A 42 -17.79 -12.09 -1.28
N ALA A 43 -16.77 -12.94 -1.16
CA ALA A 43 -16.72 -14.24 -1.85
C ALA A 43 -17.57 -15.37 -1.21
N SER A 44 -18.48 -15.05 -0.28
CA SER A 44 -19.47 -16.02 0.20
C SER A 44 -20.61 -16.13 -0.80
N GLY A 45 -20.43 -17.00 -1.80
CA GLY A 45 -21.55 -17.58 -2.52
C GLY A 45 -22.32 -18.52 -1.58
N ASP A 46 -23.63 -18.31 -1.51
CA ASP A 46 -24.60 -19.27 -0.98
C ASP A 46 -24.49 -20.59 -1.76
N ASP A 47 -23.78 -21.58 -1.22
CA ASP A 47 -23.89 -22.99 -1.63
C ASP A 47 -23.38 -23.92 -0.52
N ASP A 48 -24.05 -23.90 0.63
CA ASP A 48 -24.06 -25.05 1.54
C ASP A 48 -25.42 -25.75 1.39
N GLY A 49 -25.60 -26.40 0.24
CA GLY A 49 -26.59 -27.44 0.08
C GLY A 49 -26.19 -28.67 0.89
N ASP A 50 -26.67 -28.77 2.13
CA ASP A 50 -26.83 -30.07 2.79
C ASP A 50 -28.21 -30.16 3.43
N GLY A 51 -28.89 -31.26 3.11
CA GLY A 51 -30.30 -31.43 3.34
C GLY A 51 -30.64 -32.01 4.71
N SER A 52 -31.96 -32.00 4.94
CA SER A 52 -32.69 -32.81 5.91
C SER A 52 -32.83 -32.26 7.33
N GLY A 53 -34.03 -31.72 7.62
CA GLY A 53 -34.55 -31.55 8.97
C GLY A 53 -35.78 -30.66 8.99
N GLY A 54 -36.95 -31.25 8.73
CA GLY A 54 -38.21 -30.51 8.57
C GLY A 54 -38.56 -29.62 9.75
N SER A 55 -38.96 -28.38 9.44
CA SER A 55 -39.75 -27.54 10.33
C SER A 55 -40.90 -26.93 9.53
N VAL A 56 -42.11 -27.14 10.04
CA VAL A 56 -43.37 -26.75 9.41
C VAL A 56 -43.56 -25.24 9.55
N LEU A 57 -43.76 -24.55 8.42
CA LEU A 57 -44.21 -23.17 8.40
C LEU A 57 -45.70 -23.12 8.77
N ILE A 58 -46.03 -22.61 9.96
CA ILE A 58 -47.41 -22.22 10.29
C ILE A 58 -47.55 -20.73 9.94
N ALA A 59 -48.27 -20.47 8.85
CA ALA A 59 -48.76 -19.14 8.53
C ALA A 59 -49.97 -18.82 9.42
N ALA A 60 -49.85 -17.81 10.28
CA ALA A 60 -51.00 -17.14 10.85
C ALA A 60 -51.32 -15.92 9.98
N THR A 61 -52.53 -15.93 9.42
CA THR A 61 -53.10 -14.88 8.58
C THR A 61 -53.50 -13.63 9.38
N SER A 62 -53.63 -12.54 8.62
CA SER A 62 -54.37 -11.29 8.82
C SER A 62 -53.72 -10.15 9.63
N ASP A 63 -53.37 -9.13 8.83
CA ASP A 63 -53.68 -7.71 8.98
C ASP A 63 -52.59 -6.71 9.41
N SER A 64 -52.03 -6.10 8.35
CA SER A 64 -51.67 -4.68 8.19
C SER A 64 -50.35 -4.14 8.78
N CYS A 65 -49.51 -3.68 7.83
CA CYS A 65 -48.41 -2.69 7.95
C CYS A 65 -47.11 -3.07 8.68
N GLY A 66 -46.20 -3.72 7.94
CA GLY A 66 -44.84 -3.23 7.66
C GLY A 66 -43.83 -3.03 8.79
N SER A 67 -43.08 -4.09 9.12
CA SER A 67 -41.65 -4.02 9.48
C SER A 67 -40.99 -5.40 9.27
N PRO A 68 -39.74 -5.51 8.79
CA PRO A 68 -39.02 -6.78 8.76
C PRO A 68 -38.09 -6.83 9.98
N ASP A 69 -38.56 -7.38 11.09
CA ASP A 69 -37.69 -7.91 12.14
C ASP A 69 -38.46 -8.99 12.91
N ALA A 70 -38.75 -10.09 12.22
CA ALA A 70 -39.27 -11.28 12.85
C ALA A 70 -38.11 -12.02 13.53
N VAL A 71 -37.96 -11.81 14.85
CA VAL A 71 -36.95 -12.52 15.65
C VAL A 71 -37.47 -13.92 15.98
N ALA A 72 -36.70 -14.95 15.62
CA ALA A 72 -37.06 -16.33 15.91
C ALA A 72 -36.90 -16.63 17.41
N VAL A 73 -37.87 -17.35 17.99
CA VAL A 73 -37.86 -17.82 19.37
C VAL A 73 -37.97 -19.34 19.40
N ASP A 74 -37.32 -19.97 20.38
CA ASP A 74 -37.43 -21.42 20.55
C ASP A 74 -38.69 -21.82 21.32
N LYS A 75 -38.85 -23.13 21.52
CA LYS A 75 -39.99 -23.75 22.23
C LYS A 75 -40.13 -23.31 23.69
N ASP A 76 -39.07 -22.75 24.27
CA ASP A 76 -39.03 -22.30 25.66
C ASP A 76 -39.22 -20.77 25.76
N GLY A 77 -39.37 -20.08 24.61
CA GLY A 77 -39.62 -18.65 24.51
C GLY A 77 -38.35 -17.80 24.53
N ASP A 78 -37.18 -18.42 24.43
CA ASP A 78 -35.90 -17.72 24.37
C ASP A 78 -35.61 -17.24 22.95
N LEU A 79 -34.97 -16.08 22.82
CA LEU A 79 -34.54 -15.54 21.54
C LEU A 79 -33.49 -16.47 20.92
N VAL A 80 -33.76 -16.97 19.72
CA VAL A 80 -32.80 -17.74 18.92
C VAL A 80 -31.80 -16.75 18.35
N LEU A 81 -30.74 -16.50 19.12
CA LEU A 81 -29.56 -15.79 18.63
C LEU A 81 -28.80 -16.72 17.68
N ASP A 82 -28.44 -16.22 16.49
CA ASP A 82 -27.44 -16.85 15.62
C ASP A 82 -26.09 -16.85 16.33
N ARG A 83 -25.91 -17.84 17.22
CA ARG A 83 -24.62 -18.13 17.81
C ARG A 83 -23.75 -18.63 16.67
N ARG A 84 -22.93 -17.74 16.09
CA ARG A 84 -21.80 -18.11 15.21
C ARG A 84 -21.10 -19.30 15.87
N ARG A 85 -21.33 -20.51 15.34
CA ARG A 85 -20.64 -21.70 15.81
C ARG A 85 -19.16 -21.40 15.65
N ARG A 86 -18.46 -21.26 16.77
CA ARG A 86 -16.99 -21.11 16.78
C ARG A 86 -16.40 -22.42 16.24
N ASN A 87 -16.33 -22.53 14.92
CA ASN A 87 -15.56 -23.55 14.25
C ASN A 87 -14.11 -23.32 14.65
N LYS A 88 -13.54 -24.22 15.48
CA LYS A 88 -12.12 -24.18 15.85
C LYS A 88 -11.19 -24.22 14.63
N HIS A 89 -11.69 -24.66 13.47
CA HIS A 89 -10.98 -24.67 12.18
C HIS A 89 -11.05 -23.34 11.40
N ALA A 90 -11.98 -22.43 11.72
CA ALA A 90 -12.11 -21.15 11.00
C ALA A 90 -11.17 -20.05 11.51
N ARG A 91 -10.47 -20.27 12.63
CA ARG A 91 -9.47 -19.32 13.17
C ARG A 91 -8.12 -19.37 12.43
N SER A 92 -7.96 -20.28 11.48
CA SER A 92 -6.67 -20.56 10.84
C SER A 92 -6.33 -19.65 9.66
N ASP A 93 -7.32 -18.99 9.06
CA ASP A 93 -7.15 -18.26 7.79
C ASP A 93 -7.26 -16.74 7.95
N TYR A 94 -7.04 -16.24 9.17
CA TYR A 94 -7.16 -14.82 9.48
C TYR A 94 -5.80 -14.28 9.91
N HIS A 95 -5.34 -13.27 9.18
CA HIS A 95 -4.07 -12.60 9.41
C HIS A 95 -4.30 -11.20 9.95
N LEU A 96 -3.37 -10.76 10.78
CA LEU A 96 -3.38 -9.45 11.40
C LEU A 96 -2.09 -8.73 11.04
N LEU A 97 -2.24 -7.61 10.34
CA LEU A 97 -1.18 -6.66 10.01
C LEU A 97 -1.28 -5.48 10.98
N THR A 98 -0.30 -5.34 11.85
CA THR A 98 -0.27 -4.29 12.87
C THR A 98 0.72 -3.22 12.45
N ILE A 99 0.24 -2.00 12.17
CA ILE A 99 1.07 -0.90 11.69
C ILE A 99 1.13 0.19 12.75
N GLN A 100 2.34 0.54 13.17
CA GLN A 100 2.65 1.77 13.87
C GLN A 100 2.78 2.90 12.86
N HIS A 101 2.04 3.99 13.08
CA HIS A 101 1.97 5.14 12.17
C HIS A 101 1.66 6.43 12.92
N GLY A 102 2.02 7.58 12.36
CA GLY A 102 1.59 8.89 12.82
C GLY A 102 0.11 9.13 12.53
N VAL A 103 -0.55 9.90 13.40
CA VAL A 103 -1.94 10.35 13.17
C VAL A 103 -1.94 11.68 12.42
N THR A 104 -1.10 12.62 12.84
CA THR A 104 -0.85 13.87 12.12
C THR A 104 0.64 13.97 11.83
N SER A 105 1.00 14.67 10.76
CA SER A 105 2.40 14.97 10.46
C SER A 105 2.51 16.31 9.74
N SER A 106 3.68 16.94 9.80
CA SER A 106 4.02 17.96 8.82
C SER A 106 4.22 17.29 7.44
N LEU A 107 4.25 18.09 6.38
CA LEU A 107 4.55 17.61 5.02
C LEU A 107 5.87 16.84 4.93
N LYS A 108 6.86 17.17 5.78
CA LYS A 108 8.17 16.49 5.83
C LYS A 108 8.11 15.07 6.43
N SER A 109 7.05 14.75 7.17
CA SER A 109 6.92 13.48 7.91
C SER A 109 5.68 12.67 7.50
N VAL A 110 5.11 12.96 6.32
CA VAL A 110 3.95 12.24 5.76
C VAL A 110 4.19 10.75 5.54
N GLY A 111 5.45 10.32 5.45
CA GLY A 111 5.83 8.91 5.40
C GLY A 111 5.46 8.13 6.66
N LEU A 112 5.22 8.81 7.80
CA LEU A 112 4.74 8.12 8.99
C LEU A 112 3.27 7.74 8.92
N GLN A 113 2.49 8.22 7.94
CA GLN A 113 1.05 7.97 7.85
C GLN A 113 0.70 6.80 6.93
N VAL A 114 -0.48 6.21 7.13
CA VAL A 114 -1.02 5.17 6.24
C VAL A 114 -1.96 5.81 5.23
N TRP A 115 -1.67 5.61 3.95
CA TRP A 115 -2.45 6.14 2.84
C TRP A 115 -3.31 5.05 2.19
N LYS A 116 -4.50 5.41 1.67
CA LYS A 116 -5.41 4.44 1.04
C LYS A 116 -4.79 3.73 -0.16
N ALA A 117 -3.96 4.43 -0.93
CA ALA A 117 -3.23 3.83 -2.05
C ALA A 117 -2.28 2.70 -1.60
N ALA A 118 -1.66 2.82 -0.41
CA ALA A 118 -0.85 1.74 0.16
C ALA A 118 -1.70 0.52 0.53
N LEU A 119 -2.90 0.73 1.09
CA LEU A 119 -3.85 -0.35 1.40
C LEU A 119 -4.38 -1.03 0.13
N LEU A 120 -4.67 -0.25 -0.91
CA LEU A 120 -5.04 -0.77 -2.23
C LEU A 120 -3.91 -1.60 -2.86
N LEU A 121 -2.68 -1.12 -2.82
CA LEU A 121 -1.54 -1.86 -3.35
C LEU A 121 -1.27 -3.12 -2.53
N ALA A 122 -1.49 -3.09 -1.22
CA ALA A 122 -1.43 -4.26 -0.37
C ALA A 122 -2.51 -5.30 -0.72
N ASP A 123 -3.75 -4.88 -0.99
CA ASP A 123 -4.79 -5.77 -1.51
C ASP A 123 -4.39 -6.43 -2.84
N PHE A 124 -3.76 -5.67 -3.74
CA PHE A 124 -3.23 -6.21 -4.99
C PHE A 124 -2.13 -7.24 -4.75
N VAL A 125 -1.18 -6.95 -3.86
CA VAL A 125 -0.12 -7.90 -3.49
C VAL A 125 -0.71 -9.16 -2.86
N LEU A 126 -1.67 -9.04 -1.95
CA LEU A 126 -2.39 -10.16 -1.37
C LEU A 126 -3.09 -10.98 -2.44
N HIS A 127 -3.82 -10.33 -3.33
CA HIS A 127 -4.53 -10.99 -4.40
C HIS A 127 -3.59 -11.84 -5.25
N LYS A 128 -2.53 -11.23 -5.78
CA LYS A 128 -1.53 -11.93 -6.60
C LYS A 128 -0.82 -13.04 -5.81
N SER A 129 -0.53 -12.83 -4.53
CA SER A 129 0.09 -13.86 -3.68
C SER A 129 -0.83 -15.06 -3.41
N PHE A 130 -2.15 -14.88 -3.45
CA PHE A 130 -3.11 -15.97 -3.24
C PHE A 130 -3.58 -16.64 -4.53
N THR A 131 -3.58 -15.92 -5.66
CA THR A 131 -4.11 -16.43 -6.94
C THR A 131 -3.04 -16.78 -7.96
N SER A 132 -1.79 -16.34 -7.76
CA SER A 132 -0.67 -16.68 -8.61
C SER A 132 0.62 -16.83 -7.82
N SER A 133 1.69 -17.31 -8.46
CA SER A 133 3.02 -17.43 -7.87
C SER A 133 3.95 -16.29 -8.33
N ASN A 134 3.39 -15.16 -8.78
CA ASN A 134 4.17 -14.08 -9.40
C ASN A 134 5.14 -13.40 -8.42
N PHE A 135 4.81 -13.43 -7.13
CA PHE A 135 5.59 -12.80 -6.06
C PHE A 135 6.33 -13.81 -5.17
N ASP A 136 6.22 -15.10 -5.49
CA ASP A 136 6.88 -16.14 -4.71
C ASP A 136 8.40 -16.08 -4.93
N GLY A 137 9.15 -15.91 -3.85
CA GLY A 137 10.61 -15.93 -3.88
C GLY A 137 11.27 -14.75 -4.60
N VAL A 138 10.51 -13.72 -5.01
CA VAL A 138 11.08 -12.56 -5.70
C VAL A 138 11.95 -11.70 -4.79
N THR A 139 12.89 -10.98 -5.39
CA THR A 139 13.51 -9.81 -4.77
C THR A 139 12.75 -8.57 -5.23
N ALA A 140 12.35 -7.72 -4.29
CA ALA A 140 11.57 -6.52 -4.58
C ALA A 140 12.12 -5.30 -3.82
N ILE A 141 11.74 -4.11 -4.29
CA ILE A 141 12.05 -2.82 -3.63
C ILE A 141 10.75 -2.00 -3.54
N GLU A 142 10.43 -1.54 -2.33
CA GLU A 142 9.38 -0.55 -2.10
C GLU A 142 10.04 0.83 -2.00
N VAL A 143 9.67 1.73 -2.91
CA VAL A 143 10.22 3.10 -3.04
C VAL A 143 9.23 4.09 -2.44
N GLY A 144 9.66 4.86 -1.44
CA GLY A 144 8.77 5.75 -0.69
C GLY A 144 7.77 4.95 0.15
N ALA A 145 8.29 4.00 0.93
CA ALA A 145 7.49 2.99 1.59
C ALA A 145 6.64 3.53 2.77
N GLY A 146 7.00 4.69 3.31
CA GLY A 146 6.39 5.28 4.48
C GLY A 146 6.42 4.34 5.69
N THR A 147 5.28 3.70 5.98
CA THR A 147 5.17 2.73 7.08
C THR A 147 5.71 1.33 6.76
N GLY A 148 6.02 1.06 5.48
CA GLY A 148 6.45 -0.23 4.96
C GLY A 148 5.31 -1.22 4.71
N LEU A 149 4.05 -0.74 4.71
CA LEU A 149 2.86 -1.58 4.71
C LEU A 149 2.86 -2.59 3.55
N VAL A 150 3.17 -2.16 2.34
CA VAL A 150 3.13 -3.02 1.14
C VAL A 150 4.26 -4.05 1.18
N GLY A 151 5.48 -3.62 1.53
CA GLY A 151 6.63 -4.50 1.67
C GLY A 151 6.45 -5.58 2.74
N LEU A 152 5.79 -5.24 3.86
CA LEU A 152 5.46 -6.21 4.92
C LEU A 152 4.46 -7.27 4.49
N VAL A 153 3.47 -6.87 3.69
CA VAL A 153 2.51 -7.81 3.09
C VAL A 153 3.21 -8.74 2.12
N LEU A 154 4.09 -8.20 1.26
CA LEU A 154 4.88 -8.97 0.30
C LEU A 154 5.89 -9.93 0.96
N ALA A 155 6.47 -9.55 2.11
CA ALA A 155 7.48 -10.32 2.84
C ALA A 155 7.05 -11.76 3.17
N ARG A 156 5.73 -12.01 3.22
CA ARG A 156 5.13 -13.34 3.38
C ARG A 156 5.58 -14.35 2.32
N VAL A 157 5.71 -13.90 1.07
CA VAL A 157 5.98 -14.76 -0.10
C VAL A 157 7.30 -14.45 -0.77
N ALA A 158 7.81 -13.23 -0.64
CA ALA A 158 9.07 -12.82 -1.25
C ALA A 158 10.29 -13.58 -0.70
N GLY A 159 11.33 -13.63 -1.52
CA GLY A 159 12.68 -14.05 -1.12
C GLY A 159 13.39 -12.94 -0.33
N ARG A 160 13.26 -11.70 -0.80
CA ARG A 160 13.88 -10.50 -0.22
C ARG A 160 13.04 -9.25 -0.55
N ILE A 161 12.91 -8.33 0.38
CA ILE A 161 12.24 -7.03 0.15
C ILE A 161 13.09 -5.90 0.75
N PHE A 162 13.43 -4.93 -0.08
CA PHE A 162 14.02 -3.66 0.37
C PHE A 162 12.90 -2.66 0.61
N ILE A 163 12.72 -2.22 1.85
CA ILE A 163 11.78 -1.17 2.23
C ILE A 163 12.58 0.13 2.31
N THR A 164 12.28 1.09 1.43
CA THR A 164 13.10 2.29 1.28
C THR A 164 12.30 3.57 1.41
N ASP A 165 12.87 4.53 2.12
CA ASP A 165 12.33 5.88 2.31
C ASP A 165 13.47 6.83 2.68
N ARG A 166 13.16 8.10 2.94
CA ARG A 166 14.11 9.13 3.37
C ARG A 166 13.78 9.59 4.79
N GLY A 167 14.76 9.53 5.69
CA GLY A 167 14.58 9.97 7.09
C GLY A 167 14.66 8.81 8.08
N ALA A 168 15.55 8.95 9.06
CA ALA A 168 15.84 7.89 10.04
C ALA A 168 14.63 7.52 10.90
N ASP A 169 13.74 8.46 11.20
CA ASP A 169 12.51 8.26 11.97
C ASP A 169 11.50 7.37 11.22
N ILE A 170 11.34 7.60 9.90
CA ILE A 170 10.50 6.77 9.04
C ILE A 170 11.09 5.35 8.93
N LEU A 171 12.40 5.25 8.72
CA LEU A 171 13.10 3.98 8.59
C LEU A 171 13.14 3.19 9.92
N ASP A 172 13.29 3.86 11.07
CA ASP A 172 13.13 3.27 12.40
C ASP A 172 11.71 2.71 12.57
N ASN A 173 10.69 3.44 12.09
CA ASN A 173 9.30 2.99 12.13
C ASN A 173 9.06 1.76 11.22
N CYS A 174 9.67 1.71 10.03
CA CYS A 174 9.65 0.54 9.15
C CYS A 174 10.25 -0.70 9.84
N LEU A 175 11.40 -0.56 10.53
CA LEU A 175 11.99 -1.65 11.30
C LEU A 175 11.09 -2.11 12.44
N ALA A 176 10.49 -1.17 13.18
CA ALA A 176 9.53 -1.49 14.24
C ALA A 176 8.34 -2.28 13.68
N ASN A 177 7.78 -1.84 12.54
CA ASN A 177 6.67 -2.53 11.88
C ASN A 177 7.07 -3.91 11.36
N ALA A 178 8.28 -4.09 10.84
CA ALA A 178 8.80 -5.40 10.46
C ALA A 178 8.86 -6.36 11.65
N HIS A 179 9.40 -5.90 12.77
CA HIS A 179 9.50 -6.70 13.98
C HIS A 179 8.13 -7.07 14.58
N ILE A 180 7.18 -6.13 14.59
CA ILE A 180 5.81 -6.36 15.08
C ILE A 180 5.11 -7.46 14.25
N ASN A 181 5.36 -7.51 12.94
CA ASN A 181 4.60 -8.36 12.02
C ASN A 181 5.25 -9.70 11.66
N SER A 182 6.55 -9.88 11.88
CA SER A 182 7.29 -11.08 11.46
C SER A 182 6.65 -12.38 11.91
N SER A 183 6.28 -12.47 13.19
CA SER A 183 5.62 -13.64 13.77
C SER A 183 4.19 -13.87 13.24
N MET A 184 3.40 -12.80 13.08
CA MET A 184 2.00 -12.86 12.70
C MET A 184 1.80 -13.14 11.20
N LEU A 185 2.69 -12.57 10.38
CA LEU A 185 2.72 -12.78 8.93
C LEU A 185 3.62 -13.95 8.53
N LYS A 186 4.33 -14.56 9.48
CA LYS A 186 5.19 -15.75 9.31
C LYS A 186 6.29 -15.57 8.26
N PHE A 187 6.93 -14.41 8.25
CA PHE A 187 8.13 -14.18 7.45
C PHE A 187 9.37 -14.12 8.36
N ASP A 188 10.53 -14.43 7.78
CA ASP A 188 11.82 -14.24 8.44
C ASP A 188 12.22 -12.77 8.32
N GLU A 189 12.47 -12.10 9.46
CA GLU A 189 12.89 -10.70 9.52
C GLU A 189 14.16 -10.45 8.68
N ALA A 190 15.03 -11.46 8.54
CA ALA A 190 16.22 -11.34 7.71
C ALA A 190 15.89 -11.06 6.24
N LYS A 191 14.68 -11.35 5.75
CA LYS A 191 14.25 -11.04 4.38
C LYS A 191 13.94 -9.56 4.15
N VAL A 192 13.69 -8.81 5.22
CA VAL A 192 13.29 -7.40 5.16
C VAL A 192 14.51 -6.52 5.38
N CYS A 193 14.90 -5.76 4.36
CA CYS A 193 16.02 -4.85 4.41
C CYS A 193 15.52 -3.41 4.38
N VAL A 194 15.67 -2.68 5.49
CA VAL A 194 15.32 -1.26 5.54
C VAL A 194 16.57 -0.43 5.18
N ARG A 195 16.46 0.41 4.15
CA ARG A 195 17.57 1.25 3.65
C ARG A 195 17.09 2.63 3.26
N GLU A 196 17.94 3.63 3.42
CA GLU A 196 17.62 4.99 2.99
C GLU A 196 17.74 5.12 1.48
N LEU A 197 16.71 5.67 0.82
CA LEU A 197 16.76 6.01 -0.59
C LEU A 197 16.31 7.45 -0.79
N ASP A 198 17.26 8.38 -0.76
CA ASP A 198 17.03 9.78 -1.09
C ASP A 198 17.01 9.95 -2.62
N TRP A 199 15.85 10.27 -3.19
CA TRP A 199 15.68 10.46 -4.64
C TRP A 199 16.52 11.60 -5.22
N LYS A 200 17.05 12.50 -4.37
CA LYS A 200 18.01 13.54 -4.79
C LYS A 200 19.41 12.98 -5.06
N VAL A 201 19.69 11.78 -4.60
CA VAL A 201 20.96 11.08 -4.80
C VAL A 201 20.80 10.07 -5.94
N SER A 202 21.72 10.07 -6.90
CA SER A 202 21.66 9.12 -8.00
C SER A 202 21.85 7.69 -7.51
N TRP A 203 21.01 6.77 -8.00
CA TRP A 203 21.27 5.32 -7.87
C TRP A 203 22.50 4.89 -8.70
N PRO A 204 23.39 4.01 -8.18
CA PRO A 204 23.39 3.49 -6.80
C PRO A 204 23.91 4.54 -5.80
N PRO A 205 23.35 4.60 -4.58
CA PRO A 205 23.80 5.52 -3.54
C PRO A 205 25.21 5.17 -3.04
N PRO A 206 25.89 6.10 -2.34
CA PRO A 206 27.18 5.84 -1.72
C PRO A 206 27.13 4.63 -0.77
N VAL A 207 28.07 3.72 -0.95
CA VAL A 207 28.20 2.53 -0.10
C VAL A 207 28.87 2.90 1.21
N GLY A 208 28.25 2.49 2.31
CA GLY A 208 28.76 2.68 3.67
C GLY A 208 28.97 1.35 4.40
N THR A 209 29.72 1.41 5.48
CA THR A 209 29.82 0.32 6.46
C THR A 209 29.05 0.71 7.71
N TYR A 210 28.19 -0.19 8.19
CA TYR A 210 27.48 0.01 9.44
C TYR A 210 28.47 0.18 10.60
N ASP A 211 28.35 1.29 11.31
CA ASP A 211 29.03 1.53 12.59
C ASP A 211 27.97 1.62 13.70
N PRO A 212 27.95 0.68 14.67
CA PRO A 212 27.03 0.74 15.80
C PRO A 212 27.15 2.02 16.64
N SER A 213 28.28 2.73 16.56
CA SER A 213 28.52 3.98 17.28
C SER A 213 27.94 5.21 16.57
N ASP A 214 27.58 5.09 15.29
CA ASP A 214 26.96 6.17 14.51
C ASP A 214 25.58 5.76 14.00
N PRO A 215 24.50 6.18 14.68
CA PRO A 215 23.12 5.89 14.27
C PRO A 215 22.79 6.37 12.85
N SER A 216 23.48 7.38 12.33
CA SER A 216 23.24 7.91 10.98
C SER A 216 23.62 6.92 9.88
N LEU A 217 24.52 5.96 10.18
CA LEU A 217 24.99 4.97 9.21
C LEU A 217 24.13 3.70 9.18
N ARG A 218 23.10 3.60 10.03
CA ARG A 218 22.26 2.40 10.18
C ARG A 218 21.58 1.96 8.89
N TYR A 219 21.20 2.92 8.06
CA TYR A 219 20.39 2.70 6.86
C TYR A 219 21.17 2.83 5.55
N LEU A 220 22.49 3.00 5.64
CA LEU A 220 23.34 3.06 4.47
C LEU A 220 23.37 1.71 3.73
N TRP A 221 23.50 1.82 2.42
CA TRP A 221 23.65 0.66 1.55
C TRP A 221 25.04 0.07 1.69
N SER A 222 25.12 -1.24 1.87
CA SER A 222 26.36 -1.98 1.65
C SER A 222 26.51 -2.38 0.18
N ALA A 223 27.71 -2.75 -0.25
CA ALA A 223 27.93 -3.28 -1.61
C ALA A 223 27.09 -4.53 -1.89
N ASN A 224 26.89 -5.38 -0.87
CA ASN A 224 26.03 -6.57 -0.98
C ASN A 224 24.55 -6.19 -1.13
N ASP A 225 24.08 -5.16 -0.41
CA ASP A 225 22.70 -4.68 -0.56
C ASP A 225 22.44 -4.18 -1.98
N ILE A 226 23.39 -3.46 -2.59
CA ILE A 226 23.28 -2.98 -3.98
C ILE A 226 23.22 -4.17 -4.95
N GLU A 227 24.14 -5.13 -4.84
CA GLU A 227 24.16 -6.31 -5.71
C GLU A 227 22.85 -7.12 -5.61
N GLU A 228 22.29 -7.23 -4.40
CA GLU A 228 21.02 -7.90 -4.19
C GLU A 228 19.82 -7.09 -4.71
N ALA A 229 19.81 -5.77 -4.49
CA ALA A 229 18.75 -4.89 -4.99
C ALA A 229 18.72 -4.85 -6.53
N GLU A 230 19.86 -4.95 -7.20
CA GLU A 230 19.91 -5.07 -8.66
C GLU A 230 19.25 -6.34 -9.19
N LYS A 231 19.21 -7.42 -8.39
CA LYS A 231 18.47 -8.66 -8.68
C LYS A 231 16.95 -8.50 -8.52
N ALA A 232 16.47 -7.37 -8.00
CA ALA A 232 15.04 -7.13 -7.87
C ALA A 232 14.35 -7.19 -9.23
N THR A 233 13.17 -7.80 -9.27
CA THR A 233 12.32 -7.92 -10.47
C THR A 233 11.04 -7.11 -10.35
N VAL A 234 10.73 -6.62 -9.14
CA VAL A 234 9.51 -5.85 -8.87
C VAL A 234 9.82 -4.63 -8.02
N LEU A 235 9.26 -3.50 -8.42
CA LEU A 235 9.23 -2.27 -7.65
C LEU A 235 7.80 -1.99 -7.19
N PHE A 236 7.65 -1.45 -5.99
CA PHE A 236 6.36 -0.98 -5.46
C PHE A 236 6.49 0.48 -5.04
N ALA A 237 5.45 1.27 -5.27
CA ALA A 237 5.34 2.62 -4.75
C ALA A 237 3.86 2.94 -4.47
N ALA A 238 3.57 3.57 -3.35
CA ALA A 238 2.20 3.92 -2.98
C ALA A 238 2.13 5.37 -2.50
N ASP A 239 1.26 6.15 -3.14
CA ASP A 239 0.97 7.55 -2.81
C ASP A 239 2.20 8.49 -2.83
N VAL A 240 3.16 8.21 -3.70
CA VAL A 240 4.40 9.00 -3.86
C VAL A 240 4.24 10.21 -4.78
N ILE A 241 3.05 10.40 -5.38
CA ILE A 241 2.74 11.49 -6.32
C ILE A 241 1.96 12.58 -5.59
N TYR A 242 2.67 13.59 -5.09
CA TYR A 242 2.06 14.72 -4.36
C TYR A 242 2.77 16.06 -4.56
N SER A 243 3.88 16.07 -5.31
CA SER A 243 4.66 17.25 -5.68
C SER A 243 5.36 16.96 -7.00
N ASP A 244 5.30 17.91 -7.94
CA ASP A 244 5.89 17.72 -9.27
C ASP A 244 7.42 17.56 -9.21
N ASP A 245 8.10 18.40 -8.42
CA ASP A 245 9.56 18.29 -8.19
C ASP A 245 9.96 16.92 -7.64
N LEU A 246 9.17 16.37 -6.71
CA LEU A 246 9.44 15.03 -6.15
C LEU A 246 9.08 13.92 -7.15
N THR A 247 8.08 14.14 -7.99
CA THR A 247 7.68 13.23 -9.06
C THR A 247 8.80 13.10 -10.10
N ASP A 248 9.45 14.20 -10.47
CA ASP A 248 10.65 14.19 -11.34
C ASP A 248 11.75 13.31 -10.75
N LEU A 249 12.14 13.58 -9.51
CA LEU A 249 13.20 12.86 -8.81
C LEU A 249 12.85 11.37 -8.62
N PHE A 250 11.57 11.07 -8.35
CA PHE A 250 11.07 9.71 -8.23
C PHE A 250 11.25 8.95 -9.55
N PHE A 251 10.79 9.51 -10.68
CA PHE A 251 10.91 8.83 -11.96
C PHE A 251 12.35 8.74 -12.46
N ASP A 252 13.21 9.72 -12.17
CA ASP A 252 14.65 9.61 -12.42
C ASP A 252 15.29 8.46 -11.64
N THR A 253 14.88 8.27 -10.38
CA THR A 253 15.34 7.16 -9.54
C THR A 253 14.82 5.83 -10.05
N VAL A 254 13.53 5.75 -10.38
CA VAL A 254 12.88 4.55 -10.93
C VAL A 254 13.52 4.14 -12.25
N LYS A 255 13.78 5.07 -13.18
CA LYS A 255 14.46 4.78 -14.45
C LYS A 255 15.83 4.15 -14.21
N LYS A 256 16.63 4.71 -13.31
CA LYS A 256 17.94 4.14 -12.95
C LYS A 256 17.80 2.74 -12.36
N LEU A 257 16.89 2.54 -11.40
CA LEU A 257 16.62 1.24 -10.80
C LEU A 257 16.19 0.19 -11.84
N MET A 258 15.30 0.57 -12.76
CA MET A 258 14.76 -0.30 -13.81
C MET A 258 15.76 -0.58 -14.94
N SER A 259 16.69 0.34 -15.20
CA SER A 259 17.78 0.16 -16.18
C SER A 259 18.96 -0.69 -15.67
N SER A 260 19.07 -0.88 -14.34
CA SER A 260 20.15 -1.64 -13.72
C SER A 260 19.73 -3.07 -13.37
N GLY A 261 20.62 -4.05 -13.59
CA GLY A 261 20.42 -5.43 -13.14
C GLY A 261 19.31 -6.18 -13.88
N ALA A 262 18.44 -6.87 -13.13
CA ALA A 262 17.34 -7.65 -13.71
C ALA A 262 16.22 -6.76 -14.27
N LYS A 263 15.47 -7.26 -15.27
CA LYS A 263 14.25 -6.58 -15.77
C LYS A 263 13.27 -6.40 -14.61
N LYS A 264 12.80 -5.16 -14.42
CA LYS A 264 11.88 -4.78 -13.35
C LYS A 264 10.53 -4.35 -13.91
N VAL A 265 9.49 -4.56 -13.11
CA VAL A 265 8.15 -3.98 -13.29
C VAL A 265 7.82 -3.16 -12.05
N LEU A 266 7.33 -1.94 -12.24
CA LEU A 266 6.85 -1.08 -11.16
C LEU A 266 5.33 -1.20 -11.03
N TYR A 267 4.85 -1.53 -9.83
CA TYR A 267 3.44 -1.36 -9.46
C TYR A 267 3.31 -0.11 -8.60
N LEU A 268 2.64 0.91 -9.14
CA LEU A 268 2.42 2.19 -8.47
C LEU A 268 0.94 2.39 -8.19
N ALA A 269 0.58 2.60 -6.93
CA ALA A 269 -0.77 2.98 -6.54
C ALA A 269 -0.83 4.46 -6.12
N LEU A 270 -1.92 5.14 -6.44
CA LEU A 270 -2.17 6.52 -6.00
C LEU A 270 -3.67 6.78 -5.81
N GLU A 271 -3.99 7.85 -5.08
CA GLU A 271 -5.33 8.44 -5.01
C GLU A 271 -5.30 9.81 -5.69
N LYS A 272 -6.18 10.07 -6.67
CA LYS A 272 -6.24 11.39 -7.32
C LYS A 272 -6.76 12.41 -6.31
N ARG A 273 -5.96 13.46 -6.06
CA ARG A 273 -6.31 14.56 -5.16
C ARG A 273 -6.76 15.76 -5.97
N TYR A 274 -8.07 16.01 -5.97
CA TYR A 274 -8.68 17.11 -6.71
C TYR A 274 -8.65 18.38 -5.89
N ASN A 275 -7.93 19.39 -6.37
CA ASN A 275 -7.87 20.72 -5.78
C ASN A 275 -8.20 21.77 -6.84
N PHE A 276 -8.72 22.92 -6.42
CA PHE A 276 -8.89 24.04 -7.32
C PHE A 276 -7.52 24.65 -7.63
N SER A 277 -7.13 24.65 -8.89
CA SER A 277 -5.91 25.32 -9.38
C SER A 277 -6.26 26.76 -9.71
N LEU A 278 -5.51 27.71 -9.13
CA LEU A 278 -5.66 29.13 -9.46
C LEU A 278 -5.15 29.43 -10.87
N ASP A 279 -4.20 28.64 -11.36
CA ASP A 279 -3.60 28.82 -12.68
C ASP A 279 -4.56 28.34 -13.78
N ASP A 280 -5.24 27.20 -13.54
CA ASP A 280 -6.21 26.63 -14.48
C ASP A 280 -7.63 27.19 -14.29
N LEU A 281 -7.87 27.87 -13.16
CA LEU A 281 -9.19 28.33 -12.71
C LEU A 281 -10.24 27.20 -12.70
N ASP A 282 -9.81 25.97 -12.43
CA ASP A 282 -10.62 24.76 -12.45
C ASP A 282 -10.18 23.74 -11.38
N VAL A 283 -11.01 22.74 -11.11
CA VAL A 283 -10.70 21.62 -10.25
C VAL A 283 -9.85 20.60 -11.02
N VAL A 284 -8.59 20.45 -10.63
CA VAL A 284 -7.62 19.55 -11.27
C VAL A 284 -7.13 18.50 -10.30
N ALA A 285 -6.82 17.30 -10.81
CA ALA A 285 -6.10 16.29 -10.04
C ALA A 285 -4.62 16.70 -9.96
N ASN A 286 -4.22 17.27 -8.84
CA ASN A 286 -2.88 17.87 -8.70
C ASN A 286 -1.77 16.82 -8.88
N GLY A 287 -0.75 17.14 -9.66
CA GLY A 287 0.36 16.25 -10.01
C GLY A 287 0.02 15.08 -10.93
N TYR A 288 -1.26 14.81 -11.23
CA TYR A 288 -1.65 13.63 -12.01
C TYR A 288 -1.25 13.73 -13.50
N ALA A 289 -1.45 14.90 -14.11
CA ALA A 289 -1.04 15.15 -15.49
C ALA A 289 0.48 15.03 -15.64
N HIS A 290 1.22 15.59 -14.68
CA HIS A 290 2.67 15.50 -14.61
C HIS A 290 3.13 14.04 -14.47
N PHE A 291 2.56 13.28 -13.53
CA PHE A 291 2.77 11.84 -13.37
C PHE A 291 2.52 11.05 -14.68
N ARG A 292 1.41 11.31 -15.38
CA ARG A 292 1.10 10.61 -16.63
C ARG A 292 2.05 10.97 -17.76
N SER A 293 2.70 12.13 -17.75
CA SER A 293 3.65 12.54 -18.79
C SER A 293 4.91 11.66 -18.85
N PHE A 294 5.23 10.93 -17.78
CA PHE A 294 6.44 10.10 -17.71
C PHE A 294 6.39 8.81 -18.51
N PHE A 295 5.21 8.35 -18.91
CA PHE A 295 5.04 7.07 -19.58
C PHE A 295 3.86 7.07 -20.56
N ALA A 296 4.04 6.44 -21.71
CA ALA A 296 2.94 6.20 -22.64
C ALA A 296 2.11 5.01 -22.17
N THR A 297 0.82 4.99 -22.48
CA THR A 297 0.04 3.75 -22.41
C THR A 297 0.56 2.73 -23.42
N GLN A 298 0.25 1.46 -23.21
CA GLN A 298 0.58 0.41 -24.20
C GLN A 298 0.01 0.69 -25.59
N GLU A 299 -1.12 1.39 -25.69
CA GLU A 299 -1.75 1.77 -26.96
C GLU A 299 -0.98 2.92 -27.61
N GLU A 300 -0.74 4.01 -26.86
CA GLU A 300 0.05 5.16 -27.31
C GLU A 300 1.47 4.76 -27.76
N HIS A 301 2.11 3.82 -27.05
CA HIS A 301 3.44 3.33 -27.39
C HIS A 301 3.46 2.48 -28.67
N ARG A 302 2.35 1.80 -29.02
CA ARG A 302 2.25 1.04 -30.29
C ARG A 302 2.09 1.96 -31.49
N ASP A 303 1.36 3.06 -31.32
CA ASP A 303 1.04 4.00 -32.41
C ASP A 303 2.11 5.09 -32.60
N ALA A 304 3.01 5.28 -31.64
CA ALA A 304 4.09 6.26 -31.71
C ALA A 304 5.17 5.92 -32.76
N PRO A 305 5.77 6.92 -33.43
CA PRO A 305 6.96 6.72 -34.29
C PRO A 305 8.16 6.22 -33.46
N ASP A 306 9.02 5.39 -34.06
CA ASP A 306 10.15 4.73 -33.36
C ASP A 306 11.20 5.67 -32.73
N GLY A 307 11.16 6.98 -33.00
CA GLY A 307 12.10 7.97 -32.45
C GLY A 307 11.58 8.84 -31.30
N ASP A 308 10.31 8.69 -30.89
CA ASP A 308 9.66 9.58 -29.90
C ASP A 308 8.93 8.79 -28.80
N LYS A 309 9.25 7.50 -28.66
CA LYS A 309 8.62 6.62 -27.68
C LYS A 309 9.20 6.88 -26.30
N PRO A 310 8.39 7.21 -25.28
CA PRO A 310 8.89 7.33 -23.92
C PRO A 310 9.43 5.97 -23.46
N SER A 311 10.54 6.01 -22.72
CA SER A 311 11.23 4.82 -22.22
C SER A 311 10.44 4.04 -21.17
N LEU A 312 9.32 4.58 -20.70
CA LEU A 312 8.40 3.92 -19.78
C LEU A 312 7.05 3.71 -20.45
N VAL A 313 6.49 2.52 -20.26
CA VAL A 313 5.18 2.13 -20.77
C VAL A 313 4.31 1.68 -19.61
N GLY A 314 3.16 2.32 -19.44
CA GLY A 314 2.22 2.04 -18.37
C GLY A 314 0.96 1.32 -18.85
N LYS A 315 0.40 0.52 -17.96
CA LYS A 315 -0.91 -0.10 -18.08
C LYS A 315 -1.66 0.08 -16.77
N GLN A 316 -2.85 0.67 -16.83
CA GLN A 316 -3.71 0.73 -15.67
C GLN A 316 -4.29 -0.66 -15.37
N ILE A 317 -4.26 -1.07 -14.11
CA ILE A 317 -4.85 -2.33 -13.65
C ILE A 317 -6.34 -2.10 -13.38
N ASP A 318 -7.18 -2.97 -13.91
CA ASP A 318 -8.61 -2.95 -13.62
C ASP A 318 -8.86 -3.38 -12.16
N LEU A 319 -9.35 -2.46 -11.34
CA LEU A 319 -9.63 -2.72 -9.93
C LEU A 319 -10.79 -3.70 -9.73
N ALA A 320 -11.62 -3.96 -10.74
CA ALA A 320 -12.62 -5.02 -10.70
C ALA A 320 -11.97 -6.42 -10.62
N GLU A 321 -10.75 -6.56 -11.15
CA GLU A 321 -9.95 -7.80 -11.06
C GLU A 321 -9.14 -7.90 -9.77
N VAL A 322 -9.17 -6.87 -8.91
CA VAL A 322 -8.43 -6.84 -7.64
C VAL A 322 -9.44 -6.85 -6.48
N PRO A 323 -9.80 -8.00 -5.92
CA PRO A 323 -10.73 -8.05 -4.78
C PRO A 323 -10.17 -7.32 -3.56
N GLN A 324 -11.05 -6.88 -2.67
CA GLN A 324 -10.65 -6.29 -1.39
C GLN A 324 -10.36 -7.38 -0.35
N TYR A 325 -9.23 -7.28 0.35
CA TYR A 325 -8.80 -8.23 1.38
C TYR A 325 -8.74 -7.58 2.77
N ILE A 326 -8.24 -6.34 2.84
CA ILE A 326 -8.17 -5.57 4.09
C ILE A 326 -9.55 -5.00 4.41
N ARG A 327 -10.03 -5.25 5.64
CA ARG A 327 -11.41 -4.92 6.06
C ARG A 327 -11.57 -3.48 6.51
N GLU A 328 -10.52 -2.88 7.05
CA GLU A 328 -10.61 -1.63 7.82
C GLU A 328 -10.39 -0.38 6.96
N TYR A 329 -10.70 -0.43 5.67
CA TYR A 329 -10.72 0.75 4.81
C TYR A 329 -11.73 0.63 3.69
N GLU A 330 -12.12 1.76 3.11
CA GLU A 330 -13.03 1.81 1.97
C GLU A 330 -12.27 2.31 0.73
N ARG A 331 -12.50 1.66 -0.41
CA ARG A 331 -11.89 2.07 -1.68
C ARG A 331 -12.63 3.28 -2.24
N GLY A 332 -11.90 4.38 -2.40
CA GLY A 332 -12.38 5.53 -3.16
C GLY A 332 -12.42 5.23 -4.66
N LYS A 333 -13.27 5.96 -5.39
CA LYS A 333 -13.36 5.92 -6.86
C LYS A 333 -12.10 6.47 -7.57
N ASP A 334 -11.32 7.27 -6.84
CA ASP A 334 -10.17 8.02 -7.34
C ASP A 334 -8.85 7.28 -7.13
N LEU A 335 -8.93 6.04 -6.61
CA LEU A 335 -7.81 5.14 -6.44
C LEU A 335 -7.45 4.44 -7.75
N GLU A 336 -6.16 4.36 -8.06
CA GLU A 336 -5.64 3.66 -9.24
C GLU A 336 -4.42 2.81 -8.90
N ILE A 337 -4.20 1.75 -9.67
CA ILE A 337 -2.93 1.03 -9.73
C ILE A 337 -2.44 1.03 -11.18
N TRP A 338 -1.16 1.35 -11.36
CA TRP A 338 -0.46 1.33 -12.64
C TRP A 338 0.67 0.30 -12.60
N GLU A 339 0.70 -0.55 -13.62
CA GLU A 339 1.83 -1.42 -13.96
C GLU A 339 2.70 -0.67 -14.99
N ILE A 340 3.95 -0.38 -14.65
CA ILE A 340 4.87 0.40 -15.48
C ILE A 340 6.11 -0.45 -15.78
N GLU A 341 6.40 -0.62 -17.06
CA GLU A 341 7.60 -1.30 -17.56
C GLU A 341 8.58 -0.31 -18.20
N TYR A 342 9.87 -0.64 -18.11
CA TYR A 342 10.92 0.08 -18.82
C TYR A 342 11.19 -0.58 -20.17
N SER A 343 11.00 0.18 -21.24
CA SER A 343 11.33 -0.17 -22.61
C SER A 343 12.50 0.71 -23.05
N PRO A 344 13.75 0.20 -23.03
CA PRO A 344 14.89 1.00 -23.48
C PRO A 344 14.70 1.42 -24.94
N GLU A 345 15.13 2.63 -25.28
CA GLU A 345 15.23 3.09 -26.66
C GLU A 345 16.05 2.07 -27.46
N GLN A 346 15.53 1.63 -28.61
CA GLN A 346 16.34 0.87 -29.55
C GLN A 346 17.38 1.84 -30.10
N GLU A 347 18.60 1.83 -29.55
CA GLU A 347 19.73 2.45 -30.23
C GLU A 347 19.81 1.84 -31.64
N LEU A 348 19.57 2.67 -32.65
CA LEU A 348 19.84 2.31 -34.04
C LEU A 348 21.33 1.91 -34.12
N GLN A 349 21.57 0.61 -34.29
CA GLN A 349 22.90 0.02 -34.52
C GLN A 349 23.60 0.62 -35.74
#